data_AF-K0IKW7-F1
#
_entry.id   AF-K0IKW7-F1
#
_cell.length_a   1.000
_cell.length_b   1.000
_cell.length_c   1.000
_cell.angle_alpha   90.00
_cell.angle_beta   90.00
_cell.angle_gamma   90.00
#
_symmetry.space_group_name_H-M   'P 1'
#
loop_
_entity.id
_entity.type
_entity.pdbx_description
1 polymer ?
#
loop_
_entity_poly.entity_id
_entity_poly.type
_entity_poly.pdbx_seq_one_letter_code
_entity_poly.pdbx_strand_id
1 'polypeptide(L)'
;MGSEADAGRARRGLASANEETRQRVARKGGIAPHQKRGLAAANPETRMRVAKAGGEARAQDREGLSVAGRRGGEVVKERYGSDFYREIGEKGGGAVKERYGTEFYSEIGKRGGETVKQERGAEYYSTIGRKGGEARTVAEKPEEVQTTTDTTGVSTAA
;
A
#
# COMPACT_ATOMS: atom_id res chain seq x y z
N MET A 1 -2.74 63.95 15.25
CA MET A 1 -1.32 63.67 14.99
C MET A 1 -0.96 62.48 15.87
N GLY A 2 -0.70 61.33 15.26
CA GLY A 2 -0.84 60.02 15.89
C GLY A 2 0.39 59.48 16.64
N SER A 3 0.06 58.54 17.54
CA SER A 3 0.81 57.42 18.15
C SER A 3 2.09 57.75 18.91
N GLU A 4 2.11 57.67 20.24
CA GLU A 4 2.11 56.46 21.11
C GLU A 4 3.40 55.63 21.05
N ALA A 5 4.02 55.53 22.24
CA ALA A 5 4.73 54.40 22.82
C ALA A 5 5.93 53.78 22.08
N ASP A 6 7.15 54.10 22.53
CA ASP A 6 8.22 53.09 22.68
C ASP A 6 9.30 53.56 23.68
N ALA A 7 8.91 53.70 24.94
CA ALA A 7 9.86 53.86 26.04
C ALA A 7 10.07 52.48 26.71
N GLY A 8 11.22 51.85 26.47
CA GLY A 8 11.71 50.82 27.40
C GLY A 8 12.16 49.47 26.86
N ARG A 9 12.59 49.33 25.59
CA ARG A 9 13.36 48.15 25.19
C ARG A 9 14.83 48.51 25.00
N ALA A 10 15.65 48.28 26.03
CA ALA A 10 17.11 48.33 25.91
C ALA A 10 17.53 47.42 24.75
N ARG A 11 18.00 48.03 23.65
CA ARG A 11 18.44 47.30 22.45
C ARG A 11 19.60 46.40 22.88
N ARG A 12 19.37 45.08 22.91
CA ARG A 12 20.38 44.06 23.23
C ARG A 12 20.65 43.20 22.00
N GLY A 13 21.89 42.77 21.83
CA GLY A 13 22.31 41.92 20.72
C GLY A 13 22.58 42.70 19.43
N LEU A 14 22.30 42.10 18.28
CA LEU A 14 22.65 42.68 16.97
C LEU A 14 21.93 44.02 16.69
N ALA A 15 20.78 44.24 17.33
CA ALA A 15 20.01 45.49 17.19
C ALA A 15 20.71 46.73 17.79
N SER A 16 21.71 46.56 18.67
CA SER A 16 22.55 47.64 19.19
C SER A 16 23.90 47.77 18.47
N ALA A 17 24.21 46.87 17.54
CA ALA A 17 25.46 46.90 16.80
C ALA A 17 25.47 48.05 15.78
N ASN A 18 26.67 48.56 15.46
CA ASN A 18 26.84 49.58 14.43
C ASN A 18 26.31 49.09 13.07
N GLU A 19 25.90 50.04 12.22
CA GLU A 19 25.26 49.76 10.94
C GLU A 19 26.12 48.82 10.08
N GLU A 20 27.44 49.01 10.09
CA GLU A 20 28.40 48.16 9.40
C GLU A 20 28.36 46.69 9.89
N THR A 21 28.31 46.46 11.21
CA THR A 21 28.21 45.11 11.77
C THR A 21 26.85 44.49 11.50
N ARG A 22 25.77 45.28 11.56
CA ARG A 22 24.43 44.81 11.17
C ARG A 22 24.39 44.38 9.72
N GLN A 23 24.92 45.20 8.81
CA GLN A 23 25.01 44.88 7.39
C GLN A 23 25.96 43.70 7.11
N ARG A 24 27.09 43.59 7.81
CA ARG A 24 28.03 42.46 7.68
C ARG A 24 27.40 41.14 8.12
N VAL A 25 26.68 41.13 9.25
CA VAL A 25 25.98 39.93 9.74
C VAL A 25 24.78 39.60 8.87
N ALA A 26 24.00 40.59 8.43
CA ALA A 26 22.88 40.39 7.50
C ALA A 26 23.36 39.88 6.13
N ARG A 27 24.49 40.38 5.61
CA ARG A 27 25.11 39.90 4.38
C ARG A 27 25.62 38.46 4.54
N LYS A 28 26.28 38.12 5.66
CA LYS A 28 26.69 36.74 5.96
C LYS A 28 25.51 35.79 6.21
N GLY A 29 24.42 36.28 6.81
CA GLY A 29 23.21 35.50 7.11
C GLY A 29 22.23 35.38 5.94
N GLY A 30 22.22 36.34 5.03
CA GLY A 30 21.32 36.41 3.86
C GLY A 30 21.89 35.75 2.59
N ILE A 31 23.21 35.54 2.52
CA ILE A 31 23.89 34.80 1.42
C ILE A 31 24.06 33.33 1.82
N ALA A 32 23.04 32.71 2.41
CA ALA A 32 23.00 31.26 2.54
C ALA A 32 22.25 30.71 1.31
N PRO A 33 22.94 30.18 0.27
CA PRO A 33 22.27 29.59 -0.87
C PRO A 33 21.41 28.43 -0.37
N HIS A 34 20.10 28.57 -0.46
CA HIS A 34 19.15 27.65 0.14
C HIS A 34 18.74 26.49 -0.77
N GLN A 35 19.47 26.29 -1.87
CA GLN A 35 19.22 25.24 -2.85
C GLN A 35 19.34 23.84 -2.24
N LYS A 36 20.21 23.65 -1.25
CA LYS A 36 20.33 22.43 -0.44
C LYS A 36 20.56 22.81 1.01
N ARG A 37 19.62 22.48 1.89
CA ARG A 37 19.69 22.68 3.36
C ARG A 37 19.32 21.38 4.07
N GLY A 38 19.77 21.23 5.32
CA GLY A 38 19.47 20.06 6.14
C GLY A 38 20.04 18.76 5.56
N LEU A 39 19.31 17.65 5.69
CA LEU A 39 19.77 16.33 5.25
C LEU A 39 20.06 16.26 3.74
N ALA A 40 19.39 17.08 2.92
CA ALA A 40 19.64 17.15 1.48
C ALA A 40 21.05 17.70 1.14
N ALA A 41 21.63 18.53 2.03
CA ALA A 41 22.99 19.05 1.91
C ALA A 41 24.05 18.10 2.49
N ALA A 42 23.64 17.07 3.26
CA ALA A 42 24.56 16.13 3.85
C ALA A 42 25.22 15.23 2.79
N ASN A 43 26.43 14.73 3.13
CA ASN A 43 27.14 13.78 2.28
C ASN A 43 26.32 12.48 2.11
N PRO A 44 26.55 11.71 1.02
CA PRO A 44 25.79 10.51 0.72
C PRO A 44 25.76 9.51 1.87
N GLU A 45 26.89 9.30 2.54
CA GLU A 45 27.02 8.37 3.66
C GLU A 45 26.09 8.75 4.83
N THR A 46 26.03 10.03 5.19
CA THR A 46 25.15 10.51 6.25
C THR A 46 23.69 10.41 5.85
N ARG A 47 23.35 10.67 4.58
CA ARG A 47 21.98 10.45 4.09
C ARG A 47 21.58 8.99 4.20
N MET A 48 22.46 8.07 3.80
CA MET A 48 22.21 6.63 3.89
C MET A 48 22.09 6.17 5.35
N ARG A 49 22.96 6.66 6.24
CA ARG A 49 22.92 6.35 7.67
C ARG A 49 21.60 6.79 8.31
N VAL A 50 21.16 8.02 8.03
CA VAL A 50 19.90 8.57 8.57
C VAL A 50 18.69 7.86 7.97
N ALA A 51 18.69 7.56 6.67
CA ALA A 51 17.62 6.78 6.03
C ALA A 51 17.52 5.37 6.63
N LYS A 52 18.66 4.70 6.82
CA LYS A 52 18.74 3.38 7.45
C LYS A 52 18.23 3.42 8.89
N ALA A 53 18.73 4.34 9.72
CA ALA A 53 18.29 4.48 11.11
C ALA A 53 16.80 4.80 11.22
N GLY A 54 16.26 5.64 10.31
CA GLY A 54 14.84 5.93 10.24
C GLY A 54 13.99 4.72 9.85
N GLY A 55 14.47 3.91 8.91
CA GLY A 55 13.83 2.65 8.53
C GLY A 55 13.86 1.60 9.64
N GLU A 56 15.01 1.43 10.29
CA GLU A 56 15.19 0.50 11.41
C GLU A 56 14.34 0.87 12.62
N ALA A 57 14.28 2.15 12.98
CA ALA A 57 13.42 2.64 14.06
C ALA A 57 11.93 2.33 13.78
N ARG A 58 11.50 2.41 12.51
CA ARG A 58 10.13 2.05 12.13
C ARG A 58 9.89 0.56 12.06
N ALA A 59 10.89 -0.23 11.66
CA ALA A 59 10.78 -1.70 11.59
C ALA A 59 10.54 -2.35 12.96
N GLN A 60 11.00 -1.71 14.04
CA GLN A 60 10.72 -2.15 15.41
C GLN A 60 9.24 -2.00 15.79
N ASP A 61 8.52 -1.05 15.20
CA ASP A 61 7.09 -0.82 15.41
C ASP A 61 6.24 -1.53 14.34
N ARG A 62 6.25 -2.86 14.39
CA ARG A 62 5.52 -3.70 13.43
C ARG A 62 4.01 -3.50 13.49
N GLU A 63 3.47 -3.28 14.69
CA GLU A 63 2.04 -3.07 14.90
C GLU A 63 1.60 -1.72 14.35
N GLY A 64 2.31 -0.63 14.67
CA GLY A 64 2.04 0.69 14.11
C GLY A 64 2.18 0.72 12.59
N LEU A 65 3.15 0.02 12.02
CA LEU A 65 3.27 -0.16 10.56
C LEU A 65 2.07 -0.90 9.96
N SER A 66 1.60 -1.95 10.61
CA SER A 66 0.43 -2.71 10.14
C SER A 66 -0.85 -1.87 10.18
N VAL A 67 -1.06 -1.13 11.27
CA VAL A 67 -2.20 -0.21 11.44
C VAL A 67 -2.13 0.93 10.42
N ALA A 68 -0.97 1.54 10.24
CA ALA A 68 -0.77 2.61 9.25
C ALA A 68 -1.01 2.10 7.81
N GLY A 69 -0.50 0.91 7.48
CA GLY A 69 -0.72 0.27 6.19
C GLY A 69 -2.18 -0.05 5.93
N ARG A 70 -2.88 -0.63 6.91
CA ARG A 70 -4.32 -0.91 6.82
C ARG A 70 -5.11 0.38 6.61
N ARG A 71 -4.88 1.40 7.44
CA ARG A 71 -5.57 2.69 7.37
C ARG A 71 -5.32 3.38 6.03
N GLY A 72 -4.09 3.33 5.51
CA GLY A 72 -3.77 3.83 4.18
C GLY A 72 -4.54 3.10 3.08
N GLY A 73 -4.61 1.76 3.16
CA GLY A 73 -5.41 0.95 2.24
C GLY A 73 -6.90 1.24 2.31
N GLU A 74 -7.46 1.43 3.50
CA GLU A 74 -8.88 1.78 3.69
C GLU A 74 -9.21 3.12 3.04
N VAL A 75 -8.37 4.15 3.23
CA VAL A 75 -8.55 5.46 2.59
C VAL A 75 -8.49 5.37 1.07
N VAL A 76 -7.57 4.55 0.53
CA VAL A 76 -7.47 4.34 -0.93
C VAL A 76 -8.68 3.60 -1.45
N LYS A 77 -9.15 2.57 -0.74
CA LYS A 77 -10.35 1.80 -1.08
C LYS A 77 -11.60 2.67 -1.04
N GLU A 78 -11.73 3.56 -0.07
CA GLU A 78 -12.84 4.50 0.02
C GLU A 78 -12.85 5.49 -1.16
N ARG A 79 -11.67 5.98 -1.57
CA ARG A 79 -11.55 6.95 -2.67
C ARG A 79 -11.76 6.34 -4.06
N TYR A 80 -11.24 5.15 -4.30
CA TYR A 80 -11.13 4.58 -5.65
C TYR A 80 -11.89 3.25 -5.84
N GLY A 81 -12.45 2.69 -4.77
CA GLY A 81 -13.21 1.45 -4.82
C GLY A 81 -12.36 0.20 -5.07
N SER A 82 -13.04 -0.92 -5.33
CA SER A 82 -12.41 -2.22 -5.59
C SER A 82 -11.73 -2.31 -6.95
N ASP A 83 -12.20 -1.55 -7.94
CA ASP A 83 -11.69 -1.59 -9.32
C ASP A 83 -10.23 -1.15 -9.40
N PHE A 84 -9.85 -0.18 -8.57
CA PHE A 84 -8.47 0.25 -8.43
C PHE A 84 -7.53 -0.89 -8.04
N TYR A 85 -7.93 -1.73 -7.07
CA TYR A 85 -7.12 -2.85 -6.63
C TYR A 85 -7.01 -3.96 -7.69
N ARG A 86 -8.08 -4.17 -8.45
CA ARG A 86 -8.06 -5.08 -9.60
C ARG A 86 -7.09 -4.60 -10.66
N GLU A 87 -7.16 -3.33 -11.05
CA GLU A 87 -6.30 -2.74 -12.08
C GLU A 87 -4.81 -2.76 -11.68
N ILE A 88 -4.47 -2.35 -10.46
CA ILE A 88 -3.06 -2.38 -10.00
C ILE A 88 -2.55 -3.83 -9.85
N GLY A 89 -3.42 -4.77 -9.48
CA GLY A 89 -3.11 -6.18 -9.40
C GLY A 89 -2.81 -6.77 -10.78
N GLU A 90 -3.66 -6.47 -11.76
CA GLU A 90 -3.48 -6.87 -13.16
C GLU A 90 -2.19 -6.27 -13.76
N LYS A 91 -1.94 -4.98 -13.53
CA LYS A 91 -0.69 -4.32 -13.97
C LYS A 91 0.55 -4.96 -13.34
N GLY A 92 0.51 -5.23 -12.04
CA GLY A 92 1.60 -5.89 -11.32
C GLY A 92 1.84 -7.30 -11.83
N GLY A 93 0.79 -8.11 -11.95
CA GLY A 93 0.86 -9.47 -12.46
C GLY A 93 1.31 -9.53 -13.93
N GLY A 94 0.82 -8.61 -14.75
CA GLY A 94 1.23 -8.43 -16.15
C GLY A 94 2.72 -8.12 -16.27
N ALA A 95 3.24 -7.18 -15.48
CA ALA A 95 4.66 -6.83 -15.48
C ALA A 95 5.56 -8.00 -15.05
N VAL A 96 5.13 -8.80 -14.06
CA VAL A 96 5.85 -10.01 -13.65
C VAL A 96 5.82 -11.05 -14.76
N LYS A 97 4.65 -11.27 -15.38
CA LYS A 97 4.49 -12.21 -16.50
C LYS A 97 5.33 -11.82 -17.71
N GLU A 98 5.40 -10.54 -18.03
CA GLU A 98 6.24 -10.04 -19.13
C GLU A 98 7.73 -10.26 -18.87
N ARG A 99 8.19 -10.02 -17.63
CA ARG A 99 9.61 -10.16 -17.26
C ARG A 99 10.07 -11.61 -17.18
N TYR A 100 9.24 -12.50 -16.62
CA TYR A 100 9.66 -13.85 -16.23
C TYR A 100 8.97 -14.97 -17.01
N GLY A 101 7.95 -14.64 -17.81
CA GLY A 101 7.22 -15.60 -18.63
C GLY A 101 6.41 -16.60 -17.84
N THR A 102 5.90 -17.62 -18.53
CA THR A 102 5.07 -18.69 -17.98
C THR A 102 5.86 -19.70 -17.13
N GLU A 103 7.14 -19.92 -17.45
CA GLU A 103 8.00 -20.86 -16.71
C GLU A 103 8.16 -20.48 -15.24
N PHE A 104 8.22 -19.18 -14.94
CA PHE A 104 8.26 -18.68 -13.58
C PHE A 104 7.04 -19.09 -12.75
N TYR A 105 5.83 -19.00 -13.34
CA TYR A 105 4.60 -19.42 -12.66
C TYR A 105 4.55 -20.94 -12.45
N SER A 106 5.05 -21.71 -13.42
CA SER A 106 5.19 -23.17 -13.31
C SER A 106 6.15 -23.57 -12.18
N GLU A 107 7.29 -22.88 -12.07
CA GLU A 107 8.31 -23.15 -11.06
C GLU A 107 7.84 -22.80 -9.65
N ILE A 108 7.26 -21.61 -9.44
CA ILE A 108 6.72 -21.21 -8.13
C ILE A 108 5.54 -22.11 -7.72
N GLY A 109 4.73 -22.55 -8.68
CA GLY A 109 3.63 -23.47 -8.45
C GLY A 109 4.13 -24.86 -8.00
N LYS A 110 5.14 -25.41 -8.69
CA LYS A 110 5.79 -26.66 -8.30
C LYS A 110 6.40 -26.56 -6.91
N ARG A 111 7.18 -25.50 -6.64
CA ARG A 111 7.84 -25.29 -5.35
C ARG A 111 6.84 -25.14 -4.19
N GLY A 112 5.73 -24.41 -4.42
CA GLY A 112 4.65 -24.29 -3.45
C GLY A 112 3.97 -25.64 -3.18
N GLY A 113 3.70 -26.41 -4.23
CA GLY A 113 3.13 -27.76 -4.11
C GLY A 113 4.07 -28.72 -3.38
N GLU A 114 5.36 -28.72 -3.69
CA GLU A 114 6.35 -29.56 -3.00
C GLU A 114 6.45 -29.23 -1.51
N THR A 115 6.42 -27.94 -1.16
CA THR A 115 6.42 -27.49 0.25
C THR A 115 5.19 -28.02 0.99
N VAL A 116 4.00 -27.84 0.41
CA VAL A 116 2.75 -28.34 1.01
C VAL A 116 2.73 -29.87 1.11
N LYS A 117 3.29 -30.57 0.12
CA LYS A 117 3.42 -32.04 0.13
C LYS A 117 4.35 -32.52 1.24
N GLN A 118 5.45 -31.82 1.49
CA GLN A 118 6.38 -32.13 2.58
C GLN A 118 5.72 -31.89 3.95
N GLU A 119 4.98 -30.78 4.12
CA GLU A 119 4.36 -30.43 5.40
C GLU A 119 3.12 -31.25 5.73
N ARG A 120 2.24 -31.52 4.75
CA ARG A 120 0.91 -32.08 4.98
C ARG A 120 0.70 -33.49 4.43
N GLY A 121 1.65 -34.01 3.65
CA GLY A 121 1.63 -35.39 3.15
C GLY A 121 0.54 -35.68 2.11
N ALA A 122 0.43 -36.95 1.75
CA ALA A 122 -0.45 -37.42 0.67
C ALA A 122 -1.96 -37.30 1.00
N GLU A 123 -2.34 -37.47 2.27
CA GLU A 123 -3.73 -37.37 2.74
C GLU A 123 -4.35 -35.99 2.48
N TYR A 124 -3.54 -34.94 2.55
CA TYR A 124 -3.97 -33.57 2.23
C TYR A 124 -4.37 -33.45 0.75
N TYR A 125 -3.56 -34.01 -0.16
CA TYR A 125 -3.84 -34.00 -1.60
C TYR A 125 -5.07 -34.83 -1.97
N SER A 126 -5.26 -35.98 -1.33
CA SER A 126 -6.46 -36.80 -1.51
C SER A 126 -7.72 -36.04 -1.07
N THR A 127 -7.65 -35.33 0.06
CA THR A 127 -8.78 -34.57 0.60
C THR A 127 -9.15 -33.38 -0.28
N ILE A 128 -8.18 -32.59 -0.74
CA ILE A 128 -8.46 -31.45 -1.63
C ILE A 128 -8.91 -31.92 -3.02
N GLY A 129 -8.35 -33.03 -3.53
CA GLY A 129 -8.77 -33.62 -4.81
C GLY A 129 -10.22 -34.10 -4.76
N ARG A 130 -10.60 -34.79 -3.68
CA ARG A 130 -12.00 -35.20 -3.43
C ARG A 130 -12.93 -34.00 -3.34
N LYS A 131 -12.58 -32.98 -2.53
CA LYS A 131 -13.39 -31.75 -2.40
C LYS A 131 -13.53 -31.00 -3.74
N GLY A 132 -12.47 -30.93 -4.53
CA GLY A 132 -12.51 -30.32 -5.87
C GLY A 132 -13.40 -31.09 -6.85
N GLY A 133 -13.36 -32.42 -6.80
CA GLY A 133 -14.23 -33.28 -7.61
C GLY A 133 -15.70 -33.16 -7.20
N GLU A 134 -15.99 -33.17 -5.90
CA GLU A 134 -17.35 -32.95 -5.35
C GLU A 134 -17.89 -31.56 -5.73
N ALA A 135 -17.08 -30.50 -5.67
CA ALA A 135 -17.52 -29.17 -6.08
C ALA A 135 -17.90 -29.10 -7.58
N ARG A 136 -17.20 -29.85 -8.44
CA ARG A 136 -17.50 -29.92 -9.87
C ARG A 136 -18.80 -30.67 -10.15
N THR A 137 -19.06 -31.76 -9.43
CA THR A 137 -20.29 -32.54 -9.61
C THR A 137 -21.52 -31.83 -9.05
N VAL A 138 -21.37 -30.99 -8.03
CA VAL A 138 -22.46 -30.18 -7.48
C VAL A 138 -22.80 -29.00 -8.41
N ALA A 139 -21.82 -28.42 -9.10
CA ALA A 139 -22.03 -27.34 -10.06
C ALA A 139 -22.64 -27.79 -11.41
N GLU A 140 -22.52 -29.08 -11.76
CA GLU A 140 -23.00 -29.64 -13.04
C GLU A 140 -24.36 -30.37 -12.96
N LYS A 141 -25.08 -30.35 -11.83
CA LYS A 141 -26.46 -30.89 -11.83
C LYS A 141 -27.40 -29.90 -12.54
N PRO A 142 -27.90 -30.19 -13.77
CA PRO A 142 -28.97 -29.39 -14.34
C PRO A 142 -30.21 -29.56 -13.44
N GLU A 143 -30.77 -28.42 -13.04
CA GLU A 143 -32.04 -28.35 -12.32
C GLU A 143 -33.11 -29.09 -13.15
N GLU A 144 -33.60 -30.22 -12.63
CA GLU A 144 -34.62 -31.03 -13.27
C GLU A 144 -35.94 -30.22 -13.18
N VAL A 145 -36.23 -29.46 -14.24
CA VAL A 145 -37.46 -28.69 -14.38
C VAL A 145 -38.62 -29.67 -14.41
N GLN A 146 -39.34 -29.75 -13.29
CA GLN A 146 -40.60 -30.47 -13.20
C GLN A 146 -41.61 -29.82 -14.14
N THR A 147 -41.82 -30.41 -15.31
CA THR A 147 -42.93 -30.05 -16.20
C THR A 147 -44.21 -30.60 -15.60
N THR A 148 -44.90 -29.77 -14.80
CA THR A 148 -46.29 -30.04 -14.41
C THR A 148 -47.18 -29.86 -15.64
N THR A 149 -47.47 -30.96 -16.34
CA THR A 149 -48.54 -30.99 -17.34
C THR A 149 -49.88 -31.00 -16.61
N ASP A 150 -50.45 -29.82 -16.39
CA ASP A 150 -51.84 -29.66 -15.97
C ASP A 150 -52.75 -30.25 -17.05
N THR A 151 -53.19 -31.48 -16.82
CA THR A 151 -54.23 -32.14 -17.61
C THR A 151 -55.56 -31.65 -17.06
N THR A 152 -56.00 -30.47 -17.48
CA THR A 152 -57.36 -30.00 -17.20
C THR A 152 -58.32 -30.64 -18.19
N GLY A 153 -59.23 -31.43 -17.63
CA GLY A 153 -60.11 -32.33 -18.34
C GLY A 153 -61.05 -31.66 -19.34
N VAL A 154 -61.29 -32.40 -20.42
CA VAL A 154 -62.50 -32.31 -21.23
C VAL A 154 -63.69 -32.62 -20.32
N SER A 155 -64.60 -31.66 -20.15
CA SER A 155 -65.92 -31.89 -19.57
C SER A 155 -67.00 -31.36 -20.51
N THR A 156 -67.74 -32.32 -21.02
CA THR A 156 -69.00 -32.33 -21.76
C THR A 156 -70.11 -31.50 -21.10
N ALA A 157 -70.87 -30.75 -21.92
CA ALA A 157 -72.30 -30.34 -21.78
C ALA A 157 -72.50 -29.09 -22.68
N ALA A 158 -73.54 -28.89 -23.49
CA ALA A 158 -74.77 -29.60 -23.83
C ALA A 158 -75.23 -29.09 -25.22
#